data_AF-A0A9D0YWF0-F1
#
_entry.id   AF-A0A9D0YWF0-F1
#
_cell.length_a   1.000
_cell.length_b   1.000
_cell.length_c   1.000
_cell.angle_alpha   90.00
_cell.angle_beta   90.00
_cell.angle_gamma   90.00
#
_symmetry.space_group_name_H-M   'P 1'
#
loop_
_entity.id
_entity.type
_entity.pdbx_description
1 polymer ?
#
loop_
_entity_poly.entity_id
_entity_poly.type
_entity_poly.pdbx_seq_one_letter_code
_entity_poly.pdbx_strand_id
1 'polypeptide(L)'
;MNVEKALQKGRVGAAWEAIPEEAVRRAAVERFATLLAENDLSNRMLARHLTNAILPAVAVYQAATGHGWKPTEARRLIRQSVLDAAKPMAKFFQTLGKLPFFFPLFRAMCPASMKAGYGPEGWVFEWKRNDKYAIEWDCHACLYANVFRRYGVPELTAIFCESDDVMYGHIPNARWGRTKTIGRGADVCNFSFYNPRKKENANGNNQ
;
A
#
# COMPACT_ATOMS: atom_id res chain seq x y z
N MET A 1 22.43 1.63 10.69
CA MET A 1 21.45 0.64 10.19
C MET A 1 22.14 -0.23 9.15
N ASN A 2 22.01 -1.55 9.20
CA ASN A 2 22.48 -2.40 8.09
C ASN A 2 21.48 -2.28 6.94
N VAL A 3 21.90 -1.60 5.85
CA VAL A 3 21.04 -1.22 4.73
C VAL A 3 20.52 -2.45 3.97
N GLU A 4 21.39 -3.43 3.73
CA GLU A 4 21.02 -4.68 3.06
C GLU A 4 19.96 -5.45 3.85
N LYS A 5 20.16 -5.63 5.17
CA LYS A 5 19.16 -6.26 6.05
C LYS A 5 17.84 -5.48 6.09
N ALA A 6 17.89 -4.16 5.99
CA ALA A 6 16.67 -3.34 5.93
C ALA A 6 15.93 -3.55 4.60
N LEU A 7 16.65 -3.67 3.49
CA LEU A 7 16.09 -3.96 2.17
C LEU A 7 15.43 -5.35 2.14
N GLN A 8 16.15 -6.37 2.61
CA GLN A 8 15.66 -7.76 2.72
C GLN A 8 14.36 -7.88 3.53
N LYS A 9 14.25 -7.10 4.62
CA LYS A 9 13.04 -7.10 5.47
C LYS A 9 11.89 -6.25 4.92
N GLY A 10 12.14 -5.46 3.88
CA GLY A 10 11.13 -4.63 3.24
C GLY A 10 10.16 -5.42 2.36
N ARG A 11 9.12 -4.76 1.85
CA ARG A 11 8.11 -5.35 0.96
C ARG A 11 8.64 -5.83 -0.39
N VAL A 12 9.85 -5.41 -0.75
CA VAL A 12 10.55 -5.81 -1.98
C VAL A 12 11.78 -6.67 -1.71
N GLY A 13 11.94 -7.18 -0.48
CA GLY A 13 13.06 -8.05 -0.12
C GLY A 13 13.15 -9.29 -1.01
N ALA A 14 12.03 -10.00 -1.19
CA ALA A 14 11.97 -11.17 -2.06
C ALA A 14 12.25 -10.82 -3.54
N ALA A 15 11.83 -9.63 -4.01
CA ALA A 15 12.18 -9.15 -5.34
C ALA A 15 13.71 -8.99 -5.47
N TRP A 16 14.36 -8.37 -4.50
CA TRP A 16 15.82 -8.19 -4.49
C TRP A 16 16.57 -9.53 -4.41
N GLU A 17 16.13 -10.47 -3.57
CA GLU A 17 16.73 -11.80 -3.47
C GLU A 17 16.63 -12.59 -4.78
N ALA A 18 15.53 -12.42 -5.52
CA ALA A 18 15.28 -13.11 -6.78
C ALA A 18 16.04 -12.54 -7.98
N ILE A 19 16.74 -11.41 -7.84
CA ILE A 19 17.62 -10.88 -8.89
C ILE A 19 18.85 -11.79 -8.98
N PRO A 20 19.17 -12.42 -10.13
CA PRO A 20 20.30 -13.34 -10.25
C PRO A 20 21.65 -12.62 -10.24
N GLU A 21 21.74 -11.42 -10.81
CA GLU A 21 22.99 -10.68 -10.96
C GLU A 21 23.40 -10.00 -9.65
N GLU A 22 24.55 -10.40 -9.10
CA GLU A 22 25.10 -9.82 -7.87
C GLU A 22 25.37 -8.31 -8.01
N ALA A 23 25.86 -7.88 -9.19
CA ALA A 23 26.09 -6.47 -9.48
C ALA A 23 24.81 -5.63 -9.31
N VAL A 24 23.66 -6.15 -9.77
CA VAL A 24 22.37 -5.48 -9.64
C VAL A 24 21.90 -5.46 -8.19
N ARG A 25 22.05 -6.57 -7.46
CA ARG A 25 21.72 -6.64 -6.02
C ARG A 25 22.54 -5.63 -5.21
N ARG A 26 23.85 -5.52 -5.48
CA ARG A 26 24.73 -4.54 -4.82
C ARG A 26 24.33 -3.11 -5.17
N ALA A 27 24.08 -2.82 -6.45
CA ALA A 27 23.63 -1.51 -6.90
C ALA A 27 22.30 -1.09 -6.24
N ALA A 28 21.38 -2.03 -6.01
CA ALA A 28 20.14 -1.76 -5.28
C ALA A 28 20.40 -1.38 -3.81
N VAL A 29 21.34 -2.04 -3.14
CA VAL A 29 21.72 -1.70 -1.75
C VAL A 29 22.36 -0.32 -1.68
N GLU A 30 23.29 -0.01 -2.58
CA GLU A 30 23.96 1.30 -2.68
C GLU A 30 22.95 2.42 -2.98
N ARG A 31 22.04 2.17 -3.93
CA ARG A 31 20.98 3.14 -4.25
C ARG A 31 20.04 3.34 -3.06
N PHE A 32 19.67 2.28 -2.35
CA PHE A 32 18.84 2.39 -1.16
C PHE A 32 19.53 3.18 -0.06
N ALA A 33 20.84 2.99 0.17
CA ALA A 33 21.62 3.79 1.12
C ALA A 33 21.56 5.28 0.78
N THR A 34 21.70 5.63 -0.50
CA THR A 34 21.63 7.02 -0.97
C THR A 34 20.23 7.60 -0.73
N LEU A 35 19.18 6.86 -1.11
CA LEU A 35 17.79 7.28 -0.90
C LEU A 35 17.47 7.52 0.59
N LEU A 36 18.04 6.72 1.50
CA LEU A 36 17.86 6.92 2.93
C LEU A 36 18.50 8.23 3.42
N ALA A 37 19.62 8.66 2.84
CA ALA A 37 20.27 9.93 3.18
C ALA A 37 19.58 11.15 2.55
N GLU A 38 18.91 10.98 1.40
CA GLU A 38 18.19 12.05 0.69
C GLU A 38 16.82 12.42 1.29
N ASN A 39 16.30 11.63 2.24
CA ASN A 39 14.96 11.80 2.81
C ASN A 39 15.03 12.06 4.31
N ASP A 40 14.15 12.95 4.78
CA ASP A 40 13.93 13.10 6.21
C ASP A 40 13.15 11.89 6.76
N LEU A 41 13.75 11.23 7.76
CA LEU A 41 13.20 10.07 8.45
C LEU A 41 12.89 10.38 9.93
N SER A 42 12.85 11.65 10.31
CA SER A 42 12.55 12.10 11.67
C SER A 42 11.15 11.69 12.12
N ASN A 43 10.16 11.78 11.22
CA ASN A 43 8.82 11.27 11.46
C ASN A 43 8.81 9.74 11.37
N ARG A 44 8.78 9.06 12.52
CA ARG A 44 8.84 7.59 12.62
C ARG A 44 7.76 6.87 11.82
N MET A 45 6.55 7.45 11.72
CA MET A 45 5.45 6.85 10.97
C MET A 45 5.74 6.90 9.47
N LEU A 46 6.13 8.06 8.93
CA LEU A 46 6.52 8.17 7.52
C LEU A 46 7.76 7.35 7.21
N ALA A 47 8.77 7.40 8.09
CA ALA A 47 10.01 6.65 7.95
C ALA A 47 9.73 5.16 7.75
N ARG A 48 8.80 4.57 8.51
CA ARG A 48 8.40 3.17 8.34
C ARG A 48 7.89 2.86 6.93
N HIS A 49 7.09 3.74 6.32
CA HIS A 49 6.60 3.56 4.95
C HIS A 49 7.72 3.75 3.92
N LEU A 50 8.56 4.77 4.13
CA LEU A 50 9.70 5.06 3.27
C LEU A 50 10.70 3.91 3.26
N THR A 51 11.16 3.45 4.42
CA THR A 51 12.23 2.46 4.53
C THR A 51 11.76 1.04 4.21
N ASN A 52 10.52 0.69 4.52
CA ASN A 52 10.06 -0.70 4.37
C ASN A 52 9.38 -0.98 3.03
N ALA A 53 8.99 0.05 2.28
CA ALA A 53 8.20 -0.15 1.06
C ALA A 53 8.63 0.75 -0.09
N ILE A 54 8.64 2.06 0.10
CA ILE A 54 8.76 3.02 -1.01
C ILE A 54 10.19 3.08 -1.54
N LEU A 55 11.15 3.50 -0.72
CA LEU A 55 12.54 3.68 -1.12
C LEU A 55 13.24 2.38 -1.58
N PRO A 56 13.05 1.21 -0.93
CA PRO A 56 13.67 -0.01 -1.46
C PRO A 56 13.07 -0.41 -2.81
N ALA A 57 11.79 -0.13 -3.09
CA ALA A 57 11.20 -0.39 -4.41
C ALA A 57 11.80 0.53 -5.48
N VAL A 58 12.01 1.81 -5.18
CA VAL A 58 12.75 2.74 -6.06
C VAL A 58 14.15 2.19 -6.34
N ALA A 59 14.87 1.77 -5.30
CA ALA A 59 16.24 1.27 -5.41
C ALA A 59 16.34 0.02 -6.29
N VAL A 60 15.50 -0.99 -6.03
CA VAL A 60 15.45 -2.24 -6.80
C VAL A 60 15.10 -1.96 -8.26
N TYR A 61 14.11 -1.11 -8.50
CA TYR A 61 13.69 -0.77 -9.85
C TYR A 61 14.81 -0.08 -10.64
N GLN A 62 15.37 1.01 -10.09
CA GLN A 62 16.40 1.80 -10.75
C GLN A 62 17.68 1.00 -10.98
N ALA A 63 18.08 0.16 -10.01
CA ALA A 63 19.24 -0.72 -10.15
C ALA A 63 19.05 -1.71 -11.30
N ALA A 64 17.90 -2.41 -11.36
CA ALA A 64 17.61 -3.36 -12.42
C ALA A 64 17.60 -2.68 -13.80
N THR A 65 16.86 -1.58 -13.95
CA THR A 65 16.76 -0.87 -15.24
C THR A 65 18.09 -0.25 -15.67
N GLY A 66 18.88 0.25 -14.71
CA GLY A 66 20.22 0.79 -14.97
C GLY A 66 21.22 -0.28 -15.45
N HIS A 67 20.93 -1.56 -15.20
CA HIS A 67 21.70 -2.71 -15.67
C HIS A 67 21.01 -3.43 -16.84
N GLY A 68 20.19 -2.73 -17.61
CA GLY A 68 19.64 -3.22 -18.88
C GLY A 68 18.37 -4.08 -18.76
N TRP A 69 17.79 -4.24 -17.57
CA TRP A 69 16.49 -4.87 -17.46
C TRP A 69 15.41 -4.02 -18.13
N LYS A 70 14.47 -4.66 -18.83
CA LYS A 70 13.28 -3.98 -19.32
C LYS A 70 12.45 -3.47 -18.14
N PRO A 71 11.91 -2.24 -18.18
CA PRO A 71 11.01 -1.71 -17.16
C PRO A 71 9.86 -2.67 -16.79
N THR A 72 9.30 -3.38 -17.76
CA THR A 72 8.23 -4.37 -17.54
C THR A 72 8.66 -5.52 -16.63
N GLU A 73 9.88 -6.03 -16.80
CA GLU A 73 10.40 -7.14 -15.99
C GLU A 73 10.69 -6.71 -14.55
N ALA A 74 11.32 -5.54 -14.38
CA ALA A 74 11.57 -4.98 -13.06
C ALA A 74 10.25 -4.73 -12.29
N ARG A 75 9.22 -4.17 -12.97
CA ARG A 75 7.89 -4.00 -12.38
C ARG A 75 7.22 -5.32 -12.03
N ARG A 76 7.33 -6.33 -12.90
CA ARG A 76 6.73 -7.66 -12.66
C ARG A 76 7.32 -8.29 -11.40
N LEU A 77 8.64 -8.20 -11.24
CA LEU A 77 9.36 -8.71 -10.07
C LEU A 77 8.94 -8.00 -8.78
N ILE A 78 8.95 -6.66 -8.80
CA ILE A 78 8.51 -5.83 -7.65
C ILE A 78 7.05 -6.13 -7.31
N ARG A 79 6.18 -6.20 -8.32
CA ARG A 79 4.76 -6.51 -8.13
C ARG A 79 4.56 -7.84 -7.44
N GLN A 80 5.23 -8.90 -7.90
CA GLN A 80 5.13 -10.21 -7.27
C GLN A 80 5.49 -10.13 -5.78
N SER A 81 6.63 -9.53 -5.44
CA SER A 81 7.07 -9.38 -4.05
C SER A 81 6.09 -8.57 -3.20
N VAL A 82 5.59 -7.44 -3.72
CA VAL A 82 4.67 -6.56 -2.97
C VAL A 82 3.33 -7.25 -2.71
N LEU A 83 2.79 -7.97 -3.69
CA LEU A 83 1.53 -8.70 -3.54
C LEU A 83 1.70 -9.91 -2.61
N ASP A 84 2.83 -10.62 -2.70
CA ASP A 84 3.15 -11.71 -1.78
C ASP A 84 3.28 -11.23 -0.34
N ALA A 85 3.92 -10.08 -0.12
CA ALA A 85 4.02 -9.45 1.19
C ALA A 85 2.66 -9.04 1.78
N ALA A 86 1.61 -8.89 0.96
CA ALA A 86 0.25 -8.60 1.43
C ALA A 86 -0.53 -9.85 1.88
N LYS A 87 -0.17 -11.04 1.38
CA LYS A 87 -0.89 -12.30 1.64
C LYS A 87 -1.01 -12.68 3.12
N PRO A 88 0.02 -12.51 3.99
CA PRO A 88 -0.12 -12.81 5.41
C PRO A 88 -1.23 -11.99 6.09
N MET A 89 -1.29 -10.69 5.78
CA MET A 89 -2.33 -9.80 6.29
C MET A 89 -3.70 -10.12 5.69
N ALA A 90 -3.76 -10.51 4.41
CA ALA A 90 -4.98 -11.00 3.79
C ALA A 90 -5.56 -12.22 4.55
N LYS A 91 -4.72 -13.21 4.88
CA LYS A 91 -5.12 -14.39 5.67
C LYS A 91 -5.62 -14.00 7.06
N PHE A 92 -4.96 -13.04 7.70
CA PHE A 92 -5.40 -12.50 8.99
C PHE A 92 -6.81 -11.90 8.89
N PHE A 93 -7.05 -11.00 7.93
CA PHE A 93 -8.37 -10.39 7.74
C PHE A 93 -9.45 -11.38 7.30
N GLN A 94 -9.12 -12.37 6.45
CA GLN A 94 -10.04 -13.45 6.07
C GLN A 94 -10.46 -14.31 7.26
N THR A 95 -9.55 -14.50 8.24
CA THR A 95 -9.82 -15.27 9.44
C THR A 95 -10.66 -14.47 10.43
N LEU A 96 -10.21 -13.26 10.78
CA LEU A 96 -10.91 -12.37 11.70
C LEU A 96 -12.28 -11.95 11.16
N GLY A 97 -12.38 -11.78 9.84
CA GLY A 97 -13.58 -11.43 9.10
C GLY A 97 -14.71 -12.44 9.22
N LYS A 98 -14.47 -13.67 9.70
CA LYS A 98 -15.54 -14.68 9.94
C LYS A 98 -16.39 -14.36 11.17
N LEU A 99 -15.89 -13.54 12.10
CA LEU A 99 -16.60 -13.21 13.33
C LEU A 99 -17.90 -12.46 13.03
N PRO A 100 -19.03 -12.79 13.71
CA PRO A 100 -20.32 -12.19 13.41
C PRO A 100 -20.41 -10.69 13.74
N PHE A 101 -19.56 -10.21 14.65
CA PHE A 101 -19.42 -8.80 15.03
C PHE A 101 -18.19 -8.14 14.41
N PHE A 102 -17.57 -8.75 13.39
CA PHE A 102 -16.38 -8.21 12.73
C PHE A 102 -16.57 -6.77 12.26
N PHE A 103 -17.66 -6.47 11.55
CA PHE A 103 -17.87 -5.13 11.00
C PHE A 103 -18.02 -4.05 12.09
N PRO A 104 -18.84 -4.23 13.15
CA PRO A 104 -18.84 -3.34 14.32
C PRO A 104 -17.48 -3.16 15.00
N LEU A 105 -16.64 -4.19 15.05
CA LEU A 105 -15.29 -4.08 15.58
C LEU A 105 -14.38 -3.30 14.62
N PHE A 106 -14.44 -3.62 13.33
CA PHE A 106 -13.63 -3.00 12.29
C PHE A 106 -13.91 -1.50 12.16
N ARG A 107 -15.17 -1.08 12.19
CA ARG A 107 -15.57 0.35 12.15
C ARG A 107 -15.02 1.16 13.33
N ALA A 108 -14.89 0.53 14.50
CA ALA A 108 -14.36 1.17 15.70
C ALA A 108 -12.83 1.29 15.64
N MET A 109 -12.14 0.26 15.12
CA MET A 109 -10.67 0.24 15.04
C MET A 109 -10.11 1.01 13.84
N CYS A 110 -10.85 1.07 12.73
CA CYS A 110 -10.36 1.63 11.47
C CYS A 110 -9.86 3.08 11.60
N PRO A 111 -10.59 4.04 12.20
CA PRO A 111 -10.10 5.41 12.34
C PRO A 111 -8.82 5.51 13.16
N ALA A 112 -8.72 4.75 14.25
CA ALA A 112 -7.53 4.73 15.11
C ALA A 112 -6.32 4.15 14.37
N SER A 113 -6.52 3.05 13.63
CA SER A 113 -5.49 2.43 12.78
C SER A 113 -5.01 3.40 11.68
N MET A 114 -5.94 4.09 11.02
CA MET A 114 -5.63 5.08 9.99
C MET A 114 -4.82 6.25 10.58
N LYS A 115 -5.24 6.81 11.72
CA LYS A 115 -4.52 7.89 12.40
C LYS A 115 -3.10 7.49 12.84
N ALA A 116 -2.93 6.27 13.32
CA ALA A 116 -1.63 5.76 13.79
C ALA A 116 -0.68 5.41 12.63
N GLY A 117 -1.23 4.91 11.51
CA GLY A 117 -0.46 4.41 10.38
C GLY A 117 -0.20 5.44 9.27
N TYR A 118 -1.08 6.43 9.12
CA TYR A 118 -1.12 7.31 7.95
C TYR A 118 -1.42 8.77 8.38
N GLY A 119 -0.38 9.49 8.80
CA GLY A 119 -0.49 10.86 9.31
C GLY A 119 -0.58 11.95 8.23
N PRO A 120 -0.96 13.18 8.64
CA PRO A 120 -1.30 14.28 7.73
C PRO A 120 -0.15 14.78 6.85
N GLU A 121 1.10 14.59 7.26
CA GLU A 121 2.28 14.93 6.45
C GLU A 121 2.43 14.03 5.21
N GLY A 122 1.91 12.80 5.28
CA GLY A 122 1.97 11.84 4.17
C GLY A 122 0.65 11.68 3.42
N TRP A 123 -0.49 11.93 4.09
CA TRP A 123 -1.80 11.69 3.51
C TRP A 123 -2.81 12.75 3.91
N VAL A 124 -3.69 13.10 2.98
CA VAL A 124 -4.84 13.96 3.25
C VAL A 124 -6.10 13.13 3.06
N PHE A 125 -6.76 12.79 4.18
CA PHE A 125 -7.98 11.99 4.18
C PHE A 125 -9.21 12.82 4.49
N GLU A 126 -10.32 12.48 3.84
CA GLU A 126 -11.65 13.01 4.11
C GLU A 126 -12.59 11.85 4.45
N TRP A 127 -13.06 11.78 5.70
CA TRP A 127 -14.02 10.74 6.10
C TRP A 127 -15.41 11.09 5.57
N LYS A 128 -16.01 10.15 4.83
CA LYS A 128 -17.34 10.32 4.21
C LYS A 128 -18.42 9.63 5.03
N ARG A 129 -18.12 8.42 5.53
CA ARG A 129 -19.09 7.59 6.26
C ARG A 129 -18.39 6.67 7.26
N ASN A 130 -19.00 6.48 8.42
CA ASN A 130 -18.62 5.43 9.36
C ASN A 130 -19.84 5.04 10.20
N ASP A 131 -20.63 4.11 9.70
CA ASP A 131 -21.86 3.66 10.35
C ASP A 131 -21.99 2.12 10.31
N LYS A 132 -23.20 1.60 10.56
CA LYS A 132 -23.47 0.15 10.55
C LYS A 132 -23.51 -0.46 9.14
N TYR A 133 -23.61 0.34 8.09
CA TYR A 133 -23.73 -0.06 6.70
C TYR A 133 -22.39 0.03 5.96
N ALA A 134 -21.61 1.07 6.20
CA ALA A 134 -20.34 1.27 5.49
C ALA A 134 -19.33 2.12 6.27
N ILE A 135 -18.06 1.95 5.90
CA ILE A 135 -16.93 2.80 6.26
C ILE A 135 -16.36 3.33 4.94
N GLU A 136 -16.33 4.64 4.78
CA GLU A 136 -15.93 5.29 3.53
C GLU A 136 -15.10 6.54 3.81
N TRP A 137 -14.01 6.68 3.06
CA TRP A 137 -13.17 7.87 3.09
C TRP A 137 -12.45 8.05 1.77
N ASP A 138 -12.13 9.30 1.47
CA ASP A 138 -11.34 9.69 0.33
C ASP A 138 -9.91 10.04 0.76
N CYS A 139 -8.95 9.82 -0.13
CA CYS A 139 -7.56 10.23 0.02
C CYS A 139 -7.18 11.12 -1.15
N HIS A 140 -6.96 12.41 -0.85
CA HIS A 140 -6.68 13.46 -1.84
C HIS A 140 -5.17 13.64 -2.09
N ALA A 141 -4.34 13.23 -1.14
CA ALA A 141 -2.88 13.23 -1.30
C ALA A 141 -2.28 11.96 -0.67
N CYS A 142 -1.28 11.36 -1.32
CA CYS A 142 -0.72 10.08 -0.92
C CYS A 142 0.81 10.07 -1.01
N LEU A 143 1.47 9.76 0.10
CA LEU A 143 2.93 9.68 0.22
C LEU A 143 3.55 8.80 -0.87
N TYR A 144 2.99 7.61 -1.12
CA TYR A 144 3.51 6.68 -2.12
C TYR A 144 3.54 7.32 -3.51
N ALA A 145 2.42 7.93 -3.93
CA ALA A 145 2.32 8.58 -5.23
C ALA A 145 3.31 9.75 -5.36
N ASN A 146 3.45 10.55 -4.30
CA ASN A 146 4.32 11.72 -4.28
C ASN A 146 5.80 11.32 -4.37
N VAL A 147 6.23 10.35 -3.56
CA VAL A 147 7.63 9.93 -3.51
C VAL A 147 8.02 9.18 -4.79
N PHE A 148 7.18 8.28 -5.31
CA PHE A 148 7.47 7.61 -6.58
C PHE A 148 7.56 8.60 -7.74
N ARG A 149 6.69 9.62 -7.78
CA ARG A 149 6.78 10.69 -8.79
C ARG A 149 8.07 11.51 -8.64
N ARG A 150 8.44 11.89 -7.41
CA ARG A 150 9.69 12.62 -7.12
C ARG A 150 10.92 11.87 -7.65
N TYR A 151 10.90 10.54 -7.60
CA TYR A 151 11.99 9.68 -8.08
C TYR A 151 11.84 9.22 -9.53
N GLY A 152 10.87 9.74 -10.28
CA GLY A 152 10.69 9.44 -11.70
C GLY A 152 10.18 8.03 -12.00
N VAL A 153 9.52 7.38 -11.03
CA VAL A 153 8.99 6.01 -11.15
C VAL A 153 7.49 5.91 -10.77
N PRO A 154 6.62 6.85 -11.22
CA PRO A 154 5.22 6.91 -10.79
C PRO A 154 4.43 5.61 -11.03
N GLU A 155 4.84 4.81 -12.02
CA GLU A 155 4.25 3.52 -12.38
C GLU A 155 4.32 2.46 -11.27
N LEU A 156 5.21 2.62 -10.28
CA LEU A 156 5.25 1.73 -9.11
C LEU A 156 4.06 1.95 -8.18
N THR A 157 3.45 3.14 -8.17
CA THR A 157 2.33 3.47 -7.26
C THR A 157 1.17 2.48 -7.41
N ALA A 158 0.82 2.12 -8.65
CA ALA A 158 -0.28 1.21 -8.95
C ALA A 158 -0.12 -0.17 -8.31
N ILE A 159 1.13 -0.67 -8.23
CA ILE A 159 1.48 -1.96 -7.61
C ILE A 159 1.16 -1.94 -6.11
N PHE A 160 1.52 -0.87 -5.41
CA PHE A 160 1.24 -0.74 -3.98
C PHE A 160 -0.25 -0.56 -3.71
N CYS A 161 -0.96 0.18 -4.57
CA CYS A 161 -2.42 0.24 -4.50
C CYS A 161 -3.04 -1.15 -4.64
N GLU A 162 -2.61 -1.95 -5.63
CA GLU A 162 -3.11 -3.32 -5.83
C GLU A 162 -2.90 -4.24 -4.60
N SER A 163 -1.88 -3.99 -3.78
CA SER A 163 -1.67 -4.75 -2.55
C SER A 163 -2.83 -4.64 -1.55
N ASP A 164 -3.58 -3.53 -1.57
CA ASP A 164 -4.80 -3.38 -0.78
C ASP A 164 -5.92 -4.30 -1.30
N ASP A 165 -6.03 -4.50 -2.62
CA ASP A 165 -7.04 -5.39 -3.21
C ASP A 165 -6.77 -6.85 -2.80
N VAL A 166 -5.49 -7.24 -2.75
CA VAL A 166 -5.06 -8.54 -2.19
C VAL A 166 -5.39 -8.64 -0.70
N MET A 167 -5.12 -7.59 0.08
CA MET A 167 -5.30 -7.59 1.52
C MET A 167 -6.77 -7.65 1.94
N TYR A 168 -7.63 -6.89 1.25
CA TYR A 168 -9.01 -6.64 1.68
C TYR A 168 -10.08 -7.31 0.83
N GLY A 169 -9.74 -7.82 -0.36
CA GLY A 169 -10.73 -8.26 -1.36
C GLY A 169 -11.64 -9.43 -0.95
N HIS A 170 -11.30 -10.19 0.09
CA HIS A 170 -11.99 -11.44 0.44
C HIS A 170 -12.39 -11.54 1.93
N ILE A 171 -12.72 -10.42 2.57
CA ILE A 171 -13.14 -10.43 3.99
C ILE A 171 -14.61 -10.86 4.10
N PRO A 172 -14.94 -11.98 4.78
CA PRO A 172 -16.31 -12.54 4.75
C PRO A 172 -17.42 -11.58 5.20
N ASN A 173 -17.19 -10.79 6.25
CA ASN A 173 -18.18 -9.87 6.80
C ASN A 173 -17.84 -8.38 6.56
N ALA A 174 -17.03 -8.07 5.53
CA ALA A 174 -16.83 -6.69 5.05
C ALA A 174 -16.44 -6.70 3.57
N ARG A 175 -17.27 -6.12 2.71
CA ARG A 175 -16.99 -6.07 1.27
C ARG A 175 -16.11 -4.86 0.97
N TRP A 176 -14.88 -5.11 0.54
CA TRP A 176 -13.96 -4.10 0.03
C TRP A 176 -14.44 -3.50 -1.30
N GLY A 177 -14.28 -2.18 -1.46
CA GLY A 177 -14.54 -1.48 -2.70
C GLY A 177 -13.62 -0.27 -2.87
N ARG A 178 -13.08 -0.13 -4.08
CA ARG A 178 -12.31 1.05 -4.51
C ARG A 178 -12.38 1.16 -6.02
N THR A 179 -12.93 2.27 -6.51
CA THR A 179 -13.17 2.51 -7.94
C THR A 179 -12.24 3.57 -8.53
N LYS A 180 -11.81 4.52 -7.70
CA LYS A 180 -10.86 5.58 -8.03
C LYS A 180 -9.57 5.35 -7.27
N THR A 181 -8.43 5.55 -7.92
CA THR A 181 -7.11 5.36 -7.32
C THR A 181 -6.11 6.30 -7.97
N ILE A 182 -5.46 7.15 -7.17
CA ILE A 182 -4.40 8.08 -7.62
C ILE A 182 -3.30 7.34 -8.39
N GLY A 183 -2.85 6.19 -7.86
CA GLY A 183 -1.84 5.36 -8.52
C GLY A 183 -2.26 4.80 -9.88
N ARG A 184 -3.56 4.85 -10.23
CA ARG A 184 -4.12 4.41 -11.53
C ARG A 184 -4.64 5.59 -12.37
N GLY A 185 -4.28 6.82 -12.01
CA GLY A 185 -4.61 8.03 -12.78
C GLY A 185 -5.88 8.77 -12.37
N ALA A 186 -6.56 8.36 -11.29
CA ALA A 186 -7.67 9.15 -10.76
C ALA A 186 -7.16 10.37 -9.96
N ASP A 187 -8.07 11.31 -9.71
CA ASP A 187 -7.88 12.47 -8.85
C ASP A 187 -7.80 12.12 -7.35
N VAL A 188 -8.51 11.07 -6.95
CA VAL A 188 -8.65 10.64 -5.55
C VAL A 188 -8.55 9.12 -5.42
N CYS A 189 -8.18 8.61 -4.24
CA CYS A 189 -8.45 7.22 -3.88
C CYS A 189 -9.70 7.15 -3.00
N ASN A 190 -10.76 6.47 -3.46
CA ASN A 190 -11.99 6.31 -2.68
C ASN A 190 -12.03 4.93 -2.00
N PHE A 191 -11.90 4.90 -0.68
CA PHE A 191 -11.88 3.67 0.10
C PHE A 191 -13.27 3.38 0.62
N SER A 192 -13.74 2.15 0.45
CA SER A 192 -15.03 1.71 0.99
C SER A 192 -14.99 0.28 1.53
N PHE A 193 -15.66 0.08 2.66
CA PHE A 193 -15.99 -1.23 3.21
C PHE A 193 -17.47 -1.27 3.52
N TYR A 194 -18.21 -2.17 2.87
CA TYR A 194 -19.65 -2.35 3.08
C TYR A 194 -19.94 -3.53 4.00
N ASN A 195 -20.95 -3.39 4.85
CA ASN A 195 -21.44 -4.46 5.70
C ASN A 195 -22.43 -5.34 4.93
N PRO A 196 -22.07 -6.56 4.50
CA PRO A 196 -22.96 -7.40 3.71
C PRO A 196 -24.21 -7.87 4.48
N ARG A 197 -24.20 -7.77 5.82
CA ARG A 197 -25.34 -8.16 6.68
C ARG A 197 -26.39 -7.08 6.84
N LYS A 198 -26.13 -5.86 6.35
CA LYS A 198 -27.07 -4.75 6.41
C LYS A 198 -27.44 -4.37 4.98
N LYS A 199 -28.71 -4.56 4.63
CA LYS A 199 -29.27 -3.95 3.42
C LYS A 199 -29.53 -2.48 3.73
N GLU A 200 -29.01 -1.60 2.90
CA GLU A 200 -29.45 -0.20 2.91
C GLU A 200 -30.95 -0.22 2.57
N ASN A 201 -31.79 0.38 3.42
CA ASN A 201 -33.19 0.52 3.07
C ASN A 201 -33.25 1.51 1.91
N ALA A 202 -33.48 1.00 0.70
CA ALA A 202 -33.81 1.82 -0.46
C ALA A 202 -35.25 2.37 -0.32
N ASN A 203 -35.50 3.17 0.71
CA ASN A 203 -36.74 3.94 0.86
C ASN A 203 -36.37 5.41 0.97
N GLY A 204 -36.20 6.03 -0.19
CA GLY A 204 -35.92 7.45 -0.35
C GLY A 204 -35.96 7.85 -1.82
N ASN A 205 -36.96 7.35 -2.57
CA ASN A 205 -37.53 7.98 -3.77
C ASN A 205 -38.49 7.01 -4.45
N ASN A 206 -39.79 7.26 -4.29
CA ASN A 206 -40.71 7.36 -5.42
C ASN A 206 -42.07 7.88 -4.92
N GLN A 207 -42.40 9.09 -5.40
CA GLN A 207 -43.72 9.70 -5.61
C GLN A 207 -44.78 9.58 -4.51
#